data_AF-A0A3B9BE68-F1
#
_entry.id   AF-A0A3B9BE68-F1
#
_cell.length_a   1.000
_cell.length_b   1.000
_cell.length_c   1.000
_cell.angle_alpha   90.00
_cell.angle_beta   90.00
_cell.angle_gamma   90.00
#
_symmetry.space_group_name_H-M   'P 1'
#
loop_
_entity.id
_entity.type
_entity.pdbx_description
1 polymer ?
#
loop_
_entity_poly.entity_id
_entity_poly.type
_entity_poly.pdbx_seq_one_letter_code
_entity_poly.pdbx_strand_id
1 'polypeptide(L)'
;KGIQKIARERAKKSKVHNRKLRDCRVHLNTKDKNKFKSTLFITEGDSASGSITKARDVQFQAVFSLKGKPLNSFGLTRKVVYENEEF
;
A
#
# COMPACT_ATOMS: atom_id res chain seq x y z
N LYS A 1 -19.31 -15.66 -8.14
CA LYS A 1 -18.38 -14.75 -8.88
C LYS A 1 -16.96 -15.26 -8.69
N GLY A 2 -16.21 -15.56 -9.75
CA GLY A 2 -14.89 -16.20 -9.62
C GLY A 2 -13.84 -15.31 -8.93
N ILE A 3 -13.00 -15.92 -8.08
CA ILE A 3 -11.94 -15.25 -7.29
C ILE A 3 -11.04 -14.38 -8.18
N GLN A 4 -10.72 -14.84 -9.39
CA GLN A 4 -9.92 -14.11 -10.36
C GLN A 4 -10.54 -12.77 -10.79
N LYS A 5 -11.88 -12.70 -10.91
CA LYS A 5 -12.58 -11.47 -11.30
C LYS A 5 -12.51 -10.43 -10.17
N ILE A 6 -12.73 -10.86 -8.93
CA ILE A 6 -12.66 -10.02 -7.72
C ILE A 6 -11.25 -9.45 -7.54
N ALA A 7 -10.22 -10.30 -7.69
CA ALA A 7 -8.83 -9.87 -7.60
C ALA A 7 -8.46 -8.82 -8.65
N ARG A 8 -8.89 -9.00 -9.91
CA ARG A 8 -8.65 -8.02 -10.99
C ARG A 8 -9.37 -6.69 -10.76
N GLU A 9 -10.61 -6.72 -10.30
CA GLU A 9 -11.39 -5.51 -10.03
C GLU A 9 -10.80 -4.70 -8.87
N ARG A 10 -10.33 -5.36 -7.80
CA ARG A 10 -9.62 -4.69 -6.70
C ARG A 10 -8.29 -4.09 -7.15
N ALA A 11 -7.47 -4.86 -7.86
CA ALA A 11 -6.19 -4.36 -8.38
C ALA A 11 -6.36 -3.12 -9.29
N LYS A 12 -7.47 -3.04 -10.03
CA LYS A 12 -7.82 -1.84 -10.81
C LYS A 12 -8.25 -0.67 -9.93
N LYS A 13 -9.06 -0.89 -8.89
CA LYS A 13 -9.49 0.19 -7.96
C LYS A 13 -8.32 0.78 -7.17
N SER A 14 -7.42 -0.07 -6.66
CA SER A 14 -6.24 0.39 -5.89
C SER A 14 -5.25 1.20 -6.73
N LYS A 15 -5.32 1.09 -8.08
CA LYS A 15 -4.45 1.81 -9.02
C LYS A 15 -4.82 3.27 -9.27
N VAL A 16 -6.06 3.71 -8.98
CA VAL A 16 -6.54 5.03 -9.42
C VAL A 16 -6.36 6.10 -8.33
N HIS A 17 -6.62 5.77 -7.06
CA HIS A 17 -6.33 6.66 -5.94
C HIS A 17 -6.50 5.92 -4.60
N ASN A 18 -5.41 5.53 -3.96
CA ASN A 18 -5.48 4.98 -2.60
C ASN A 18 -5.38 6.12 -1.58
N ARG A 19 -6.50 6.49 -0.95
CA ARG A 19 -6.57 7.61 0.01
C ARG A 19 -5.61 7.46 1.20
N LYS A 20 -5.20 6.23 1.54
CA LYS A 20 -4.25 5.96 2.63
C LYS A 20 -2.79 6.06 2.18
N LEU A 21 -2.52 6.03 0.88
CA LEU A 21 -1.18 6.13 0.33
C LEU A 21 -0.81 7.59 0.10
N ARG A 22 0.15 8.07 0.87
CA ARG A 22 0.89 9.29 0.53
C ARG A 22 2.07 8.86 -0.32
N ASP A 23 1.92 8.97 -1.64
CA ASP A 23 2.90 8.43 -2.57
C ASP A 23 4.20 9.26 -2.61
N CYS A 24 5.24 8.69 -3.23
CA CYS A 24 6.49 9.36 -3.61
C CYS A 24 6.53 9.60 -5.12
N ARG A 25 7.50 10.39 -5.60
CA ARG A 25 7.58 10.75 -7.03
C ARG A 25 8.28 9.70 -7.88
N VAL A 26 9.34 9.09 -7.36
CA VAL A 26 10.13 8.07 -8.05
C VAL A 26 9.68 6.70 -7.57
N HIS A 27 9.21 5.87 -8.50
CA HIS A 27 8.72 4.53 -8.19
C HIS A 27 9.67 3.44 -8.70
N LEU A 28 9.71 2.32 -7.99
CA LEU A 28 10.55 1.15 -8.30
C LEU A 28 10.34 0.60 -9.71
N ASN A 29 9.11 0.67 -10.23
CA ASN A 29 8.72 0.12 -11.54
C ASN A 29 8.91 1.11 -12.71
N THR A 30 9.64 2.21 -12.51
CA THR A 30 9.94 3.19 -13.56
C THR A 30 11.34 2.98 -14.16
N LYS A 31 11.69 3.82 -15.15
CA LYS A 31 13.03 3.86 -15.75
C LYS A 31 13.99 4.83 -15.04
N ASP A 32 13.59 5.40 -13.90
CA ASP A 32 14.44 6.32 -13.15
C ASP A 32 15.72 5.63 -12.65
N LYS A 33 16.86 6.31 -12.73
CA LYS A 33 18.16 5.79 -12.29
C LYS A 33 18.19 5.52 -10.77
N ASN A 34 17.41 6.26 -10.00
CA ASN A 34 17.32 6.17 -8.54
C ASN A 34 16.13 5.34 -8.07
N LYS A 35 15.43 4.60 -8.93
CA LYS A 35 14.24 3.79 -8.58
C LYS A 35 14.43 2.80 -7.42
N PHE A 36 15.66 2.37 -7.15
CA PHE A 36 15.98 1.48 -6.03
C PHE A 36 16.07 2.20 -4.68
N LYS A 37 16.06 3.54 -4.66
CA LYS A 37 15.90 4.34 -3.43
C LYS A 37 14.44 4.42 -2.98
N SER A 38 13.49 4.07 -3.85
CA SER A 38 12.07 4.09 -3.53
C SER A 38 11.80 3.19 -2.32
N THR A 39 11.24 3.79 -1.27
CA THR A 39 10.98 3.15 0.01
C THR A 39 9.53 3.38 0.40
N LEU A 40 8.84 2.34 0.87
CA LEU A 40 7.49 2.45 1.42
C LEU A 40 7.53 2.26 2.94
N PHE A 41 7.15 3.29 3.68
CA PHE A 41 6.92 3.19 5.11
C PHE A 41 5.48 2.75 5.38
N ILE A 42 5.33 1.72 6.21
CA ILE A 42 4.03 1.27 6.70
C ILE A 42 3.93 1.69 8.16
N THR A 43 2.89 2.45 8.51
CA THR A 43 2.71 2.99 9.86
C THR A 43 1.48 2.42 10.55
N GLU A 44 1.54 2.28 11.87
CA GLU A 44 0.36 1.99 12.69
C GLU A 44 -0.43 3.28 12.93
N GLY A 45 -1.56 3.42 12.23
CA GLY A 45 -2.44 4.58 12.36
C GLY A 45 -1.90 5.88 11.77
N ASP A 46 -2.76 6.91 11.83
CA ASP A 46 -2.48 8.22 11.22
C ASP A 46 -1.57 9.12 12.07
N SER A 47 -1.48 8.85 13.37
CA SER A 47 -0.58 9.58 14.28
C SER A 47 0.88 9.42 13.84
N ALA A 48 1.34 8.16 13.68
CA ALA A 48 2.68 7.87 13.19
C ALA A 48 2.88 8.35 11.74
N SER A 49 1.85 8.17 10.90
CA SER A 49 1.84 8.62 9.50
C SER A 49 2.07 10.13 9.38
N GLY A 50 1.44 10.94 10.23
CA GLY A 50 1.59 12.39 10.24
C GLY A 50 3.01 12.85 10.56
N SER A 51 3.66 12.20 11.53
CA SER A 51 5.05 12.49 11.90
C SER A 51 6.01 12.19 10.74
N ILE A 52 5.94 10.99 10.16
CA ILE A 52 6.85 10.62 9.06
C ILE A 52 6.55 11.39 7.77
N THR A 53 5.28 11.76 7.52
CA THR A 53 4.90 12.57 6.35
C THR A 53 5.66 13.90 6.32
N LYS A 54 5.91 14.50 7.49
CA LYS A 54 6.64 15.77 7.60
C LYS A 54 8.16 15.62 7.46
N ALA A 55 8.71 14.46 7.78
CA ALA A 55 10.17 14.24 7.84
C ALA A 55 10.74 13.54 6.59
N ARG A 56 9.90 12.85 5.81
CA ARG A 56 10.34 12.02 4.69
C ARG A 56 10.83 12.84 3.49
N ASP A 57 11.69 12.22 2.68
CA ASP A 57 11.99 12.69 1.33
C ASP A 57 10.87 12.27 0.35
N VAL A 58 10.04 13.23 -0.04
CA VAL A 58 8.92 13.01 -0.98
C VAL A 58 9.34 12.50 -2.36
N GLN A 59 10.62 12.62 -2.74
CA GLN A 59 11.10 12.06 -4.00
C GLN A 59 11.06 10.53 -3.97
N PHE A 60 11.47 9.90 -2.86
CA PHE A 60 11.71 8.47 -2.81
C PHE A 60 10.88 7.73 -1.75
N GLN A 61 10.32 8.44 -0.77
CA GLN A 61 9.72 7.82 0.41
C GLN A 61 8.20 7.98 0.42
N ALA A 62 7.49 6.88 0.18
CA ALA A 62 6.04 6.79 0.30
C ALA A 62 5.65 6.36 1.73
N VAL A 63 4.41 6.67 2.14
CA VAL A 63 3.88 6.33 3.47
C VAL A 63 2.47 5.78 3.31
N PHE A 64 2.20 4.67 3.97
CA PHE A 64 0.89 4.02 4.02
C PHE A 64 0.49 3.71 5.46
N SER A 65 -0.69 4.20 5.87
CA SER A 65 -1.22 3.92 7.22
C SER A 65 -2.04 2.62 7.22
N LEU A 66 -1.73 1.71 8.13
CA LEU A 66 -2.63 0.60 8.50
C LEU A 66 -3.68 1.10 9.49
N LYS A 67 -4.92 0.62 9.37
CA LYS A 67 -5.99 0.90 10.36
C LYS A 67 -5.74 0.21 11.71
N GLY A 68 -5.01 -0.89 11.72
CA GLY A 68 -4.77 -1.70 12.91
C GLY A 68 -3.97 -2.94 12.57
N LYS A 69 -4.11 -3.98 13.40
CA LYS A 69 -3.38 -5.24 13.21
C LYS A 69 -3.75 -5.87 11.86
N PRO A 70 -2.75 -6.20 11.01
CA PRO A 70 -3.02 -6.86 9.75
C PRO A 70 -3.62 -8.24 10.00
N LEU A 71 -4.44 -8.70 9.05
CA LEU A 71 -4.98 -10.06 9.08
C LEU A 71 -3.86 -11.09 9.03
N ASN A 72 -3.79 -11.97 10.03
CA ASN A 72 -2.96 -13.15 9.94
C ASN A 72 -3.53 -14.09 8.87
N SER A 73 -2.80 -14.26 7.76
CA SER A 73 -3.25 -15.06 6.62
C SER A 73 -2.93 -16.56 6.74
N PHE A 74 -2.19 -16.99 7.77
CA PHE A 74 -1.83 -18.39 7.96
C PHE A 74 -3.08 -19.26 8.17
N GLY A 75 -3.22 -20.33 7.39
CA GLY A 75 -4.37 -21.25 7.45
C GLY A 75 -5.67 -20.71 6.83
N LEU A 76 -5.71 -19.46 6.34
CA LEU A 76 -6.90 -18.90 5.71
C LEU A 76 -7.00 -19.26 4.23
N THR A 77 -8.23 -19.41 3.75
CA THR A 77 -8.48 -19.61 2.32
C THR A 77 -8.15 -18.33 1.53
N ARG A 78 -7.77 -18.50 0.26
CA ARG A 78 -7.56 -17.37 -0.65
C ARG A 78 -8.76 -16.44 -0.71
N LYS A 79 -9.98 -16.97 -0.64
CA LYS A 79 -11.22 -16.18 -0.63
C LYS A 79 -11.22 -15.15 0.50
N VAL A 80 -10.94 -15.60 1.74
CA VAL A 80 -10.90 -14.72 2.93
C VAL A 80 -9.81 -13.65 2.78
N VAL A 81 -8.62 -14.04 2.29
CA VAL A 81 -7.52 -13.09 2.07
C VAL A 81 -7.88 -12.03 1.01
N TYR A 82 -8.53 -12.43 -0.09
CA TYR A 82 -8.96 -11.51 -1.14
C TYR A 82 -10.20 -10.67 -0.78
N GLU A 83 -10.95 -11.04 0.25
CA GLU A 83 -12.08 -10.26 0.76
C GLU A 83 -11.64 -9.20 1.79
N ASN A 84 -10.44 -9.29 2.35
CA ASN A 84 -9.91 -8.31 3.29
C ASN A 84 -9.77 -6.91 2.66
N GLU A 85 -10.49 -5.92 3.16
CA GLU A 85 -10.52 -4.55 2.61
C GLU A 85 -9.31 -3.68 2.98
N GLU A 86 -8.41 -4.17 3.84
CA GLU A 86 -7.20 -3.43 4.22
C GLU A 86 -6.18 -3.34 3.07
N PHE A 87 -6.28 -4.22 2.05
CA PHE A 87 -5.35 -4.39 0.93
C PHE A 87 -5.99 -4.26 -0.46
#